data_AF-A0A7C3UUD1-F1
#
_entry.id   AF-A0A7C3UUD1-F1
#
_cell.length_a   1.000
_cell.length_b   1.000
_cell.length_c   1.000
_cell.angle_alpha   90.00
_cell.angle_beta   90.00
_cell.angle_gamma   90.00
#
_symmetry.space_group_name_H-M   'P 1'
#
loop_
_entity.id
_entity.type
_entity.pdbx_description
1 polymer ?
#
loop_
_entity_poly.entity_id
_entity_poly.type
_entity_poly.pdbx_seq_one_letter_code
_entity_poly.pdbx_strand_id
1 'polypeptide(L)'
;MNIQIETEELSACPVCGSREKKFLFTNTDRMHGIPGEFGLNQCKDCEAVYLSPRPTLKALPQYYPDDYPPHQENILEPSGFLRNIKELLR
;
A
#
# COMPACT_ATOMS: atom_id res chain seq x y z
N MET A 1 4.96 -11.48 -15.99
CA MET A 1 6.16 -11.45 -15.13
C MET A 1 5.75 -11.99 -13.78
N ASN A 2 6.40 -13.05 -13.29
CA ASN A 2 6.17 -13.55 -11.94
C ASN A 2 6.93 -12.65 -10.97
N ILE A 3 6.27 -11.62 -10.46
CA ILE A 3 6.84 -10.77 -9.42
C ILE A 3 6.74 -11.55 -8.10
N GLN A 4 7.85 -11.71 -7.41
CA GLN A 4 7.90 -12.27 -6.05
C GLN A 4 8.34 -11.14 -5.13
N ILE A 5 7.54 -10.87 -4.10
CA ILE A 5 7.81 -9.82 -3.13
C ILE A 5 8.62 -10.40 -1.99
N GLU A 6 9.77 -9.79 -1.71
CA GLU A 6 10.54 -10.11 -0.51
C GLU A 6 9.78 -9.58 0.72
N THR A 7 9.58 -10.45 1.71
CA THR A 7 8.88 -10.11 2.96
C THR A 7 9.69 -10.46 4.19
N GLU A 8 9.46 -9.73 5.29
CA GLU A 8 10.04 -9.99 6.61
C GLU A 8 8.96 -10.25 7.67
N GLU A 9 9.24 -11.18 8.58
CA GLU A 9 8.43 -11.45 9.77
C GLU A 9 8.87 -10.53 10.92
N LEU A 10 7.90 -10.00 11.65
CA LEU A 10 8.14 -9.19 12.84
C LEU A 10 8.00 -10.03 14.11
N SER A 11 9.12 -10.14 14.85
CA SER A 11 9.18 -10.84 16.14
C SER A 11 8.57 -10.05 17.30
N ALA A 12 8.35 -8.74 17.11
CA ALA A 12 7.75 -7.83 18.09
C ALA A 12 6.89 -6.77 17.39
N CYS A 13 6.00 -6.15 18.16
CA CYS A 13 5.17 -5.03 17.73
C CYS A 13 6.08 -3.86 17.30
N PRO A 14 5.91 -3.32 16.08
CA PRO A 14 6.74 -2.21 15.60
C PRO A 14 6.45 -0.87 16.29
N VAL A 15 5.38 -0.80 17.10
CA VAL A 15 4.97 0.42 17.82
C VAL A 15 5.51 0.42 19.25
N CYS A 16 5.28 -0.64 20.03
CA CYS A 16 5.64 -0.69 21.45
C CYS A 16 6.72 -1.73 21.82
N GLY A 17 7.14 -2.60 20.89
CA GLY A 17 8.13 -3.64 21.15
C GLY A 17 7.63 -4.90 21.86
N SER A 18 6.33 -4.99 22.20
CA SER A 18 5.75 -6.21 22.79
C SER A 18 5.80 -7.40 21.84
N ARG A 19 6.00 -8.60 22.38
CA ARG A 19 5.93 -9.86 21.61
C ARG A 19 4.55 -10.51 21.65
N GLU A 20 3.66 -10.01 22.50
CA GLU A 20 2.31 -10.51 22.65
C GLU A 20 1.42 -10.02 21.52
N LYS A 21 1.02 -10.95 20.65
CA LYS A 21 0.18 -10.67 19.49
C LYS A 21 -0.95 -11.68 19.33
N LYS A 22 -2.03 -11.24 18.71
CA LYS A 22 -3.16 -12.04 18.24
C LYS A 22 -3.17 -12.00 16.72
N PHE A 23 -3.09 -13.16 16.07
CA PHE A 23 -3.36 -13.25 14.64
C PHE A 23 -4.83 -12.97 14.37
N LEU A 24 -5.12 -12.14 13.37
CA LEU A 24 -6.49 -11.82 12.96
C LEU A 24 -6.88 -12.63 11.73
N PHE A 25 -6.18 -12.42 10.61
CA PHE A 25 -6.41 -13.12 9.34
C PHE A 25 -5.27 -12.83 8.36
N THR A 26 -5.18 -13.64 7.29
CA THR A 26 -4.27 -13.41 6.16
C THR A 26 -5.00 -12.58 5.09
N ASN A 27 -4.27 -11.69 4.43
CA ASN A 27 -4.76 -10.86 3.34
C ASN A 27 -3.81 -10.89 2.14
N THR A 28 -4.30 -10.48 0.97
CA THR A 28 -3.51 -10.31 -0.25
C THR A 28 -3.66 -8.88 -0.78
N ASP A 29 -2.87 -8.50 -1.78
CA ASP A 29 -3.12 -7.26 -2.51
C ASP A 29 -4.46 -7.36 -3.26
N ARG A 30 -5.36 -6.41 -2.95
CA ARG A 30 -6.72 -6.36 -3.51
C ARG A 30 -6.85 -5.43 -4.70
N MET A 31 -5.85 -4.58 -4.95
CA MET A 31 -5.96 -3.51 -5.93
C MET A 31 -5.08 -3.77 -7.16
N HIS A 32 -3.82 -4.14 -6.96
CA HIS A 32 -2.86 -4.26 -8.07
C HIS A 32 -2.50 -5.73 -8.39
N GLY A 33 -2.99 -6.68 -7.60
CA GLY A 33 -2.76 -8.11 -7.80
C GLY A 33 -1.30 -8.51 -7.58
N ILE A 34 -0.54 -7.74 -6.80
CA ILE A 34 0.84 -8.05 -6.46
C ILE A 34 0.87 -9.37 -5.65
N PRO A 35 1.66 -10.37 -6.08
CA PRO A 35 1.74 -11.65 -5.37
C PRO A 35 2.31 -11.50 -3.95
N GLY A 36 1.63 -12.09 -2.98
CA GLY A 36 2.06 -12.13 -1.59
C GLY A 36 0.89 -12.36 -0.64
N GLU A 37 1.20 -12.96 0.51
CA GLU A 37 0.27 -13.10 1.65
C GLU A 37 0.78 -12.27 2.82
N PHE A 38 -0.11 -11.48 3.42
CA PHE A 38 0.20 -10.56 4.52
C PHE A 38 -0.68 -10.92 5.72
N GLY A 39 -0.05 -11.38 6.80
CA GLY A 39 -0.76 -11.66 8.04
C GLY A 39 -1.07 -10.37 8.81
N LEU A 40 -2.34 -10.10 9.09
CA LEU A 40 -2.72 -9.06 10.04
C LEU A 40 -2.62 -9.59 11.47
N ASN A 41 -1.83 -8.92 12.28
CA ASN A 41 -1.63 -9.22 13.69
C ASN A 41 -2.02 -7.99 14.51
N GLN A 42 -2.63 -8.20 15.68
CA GLN A 42 -2.93 -7.17 16.66
C GLN A 42 -2.06 -7.36 17.90
N CYS A 43 -1.34 -6.33 18.31
CA CYS A 43 -0.61 -6.35 19.59
C CYS A 43 -1.60 -6.41 20.76
N LYS A 44 -1.34 -7.26 21.76
CA LYS A 44 -2.20 -7.34 22.95
C LYS A 44 -1.99 -6.19 23.95
N ASP A 45 -0.85 -5.49 23.87
CA ASP A 45 -0.49 -4.47 24.85
C ASP A 45 -0.84 -3.05 24.40
N CYS A 46 -0.59 -2.72 23.12
CA CYS A 46 -0.88 -1.38 22.57
C CYS A 46 -2.00 -1.38 21.52
N GLU A 47 -2.62 -2.53 21.26
CA GLU A 47 -3.73 -2.72 20.32
C GLU A 47 -3.44 -2.39 18.84
N ALA A 48 -2.22 -1.95 18.51
CA ALA A 48 -1.79 -1.68 17.14
C ALA A 48 -1.95 -2.93 16.25
N VAL A 49 -2.54 -2.71 15.08
CA VAL A 49 -2.67 -3.73 14.03
C VAL A 49 -1.56 -3.51 13.00
N TYR A 50 -0.85 -4.57 12.62
CA TYR A 50 0.29 -4.50 11.72
C TYR A 50 0.43 -5.77 10.88
N LEU A 51 1.15 -5.65 9.77
CA LEU A 51 1.45 -6.77 8.87
C LEU A 51 2.67 -7.55 9.36
N SER A 52 2.55 -8.88 9.39
CA SER A 52 3.64 -9.84 9.58
C SER A 52 3.21 -11.17 8.95
N PRO A 53 3.88 -11.64 7.87
CA PRO A 53 5.00 -10.98 7.21
C PRO A 53 4.58 -9.68 6.48
N ARG A 54 5.51 -8.72 6.34
CA ARG A 54 5.34 -7.46 5.59
C ARG A 54 6.38 -7.32 4.47
N PRO A 55 6.13 -6.53 3.40
CA PRO A 55 7.17 -6.24 2.41
C PRO A 55 8.44 -5.67 3.07
N THR A 56 9.62 -6.12 2.63
CA THR A 56 10.89 -5.49 3.05
C THR A 56 11.00 -4.07 2.49
N LEU A 57 11.85 -3.24 3.08
CA LEU A 57 12.14 -1.90 2.53
C LEU A 57 12.61 -1.95 1.07
N LYS A 58 13.33 -3.01 0.67
CA LYS A 58 13.78 -3.21 -0.71
C LYS A 58 12.63 -3.55 -1.67
N ALA A 59 11.57 -4.16 -1.15
CA ALA A 59 10.39 -4.53 -1.94
C ALA A 59 9.35 -3.41 -2.04
N LEU A 60 9.39 -2.41 -1.15
CA LEU A 60 8.43 -1.29 -1.15
C LEU A 60 8.30 -0.54 -2.48
N PRO A 61 9.37 -0.25 -3.26
CA PRO A 61 9.24 0.44 -4.54
C PRO A 61 8.34 -0.28 -5.56
N GLN A 62 8.11 -1.58 -5.39
CA GLN A 62 7.21 -2.35 -6.26
C GLN A 62 5.73 -2.07 -5.98
N TYR A 63 5.40 -1.63 -4.76
CA TYR A 63 4.05 -1.20 -4.36
C TYR A 63 3.80 0.29 -4.64
N TYR A 64 4.87 1.08 -4.63
CA TYR A 64 4.84 2.52 -4.82
C TYR A 64 5.83 2.90 -5.92
N PRO A 65 5.54 2.56 -7.19
CA PRO A 65 6.37 2.97 -8.30
C PRO A 65 6.36 4.50 -8.45
N ASP A 66 7.33 5.07 -9.17
CA ASP A 66 7.44 6.52 -9.38
C ASP A 66 6.18 7.11 -10.06
N ASP A 67 5.47 6.29 -10.84
CA ASP A 67 4.21 6.63 -11.50
C ASP A 67 2.95 6.31 -10.66
N TYR A 68 3.11 6.03 -9.35
CA TYR A 68 1.99 5.71 -8.47
C TYR A 68 0.95 6.84 -8.43
N PRO A 69 -0.27 6.63 -8.95
CA PRO A 69 -1.22 7.72 -9.24
C PRO A 69 -1.55 8.63 -8.05
N PRO A 70 -1.73 8.13 -6.80
CA PRO A 70 -1.99 8.98 -5.64
C PRO A 70 -0.87 9.95 -5.26
N HIS A 71 0.36 9.75 -5.75
CA HIS A 71 1.51 10.63 -5.52
C HIS A 71 1.94 11.41 -6.76
N GLN A 72 1.24 11.24 -7.88
CA GLN A 72 1.39 12.11 -9.03
C GLN A 72 0.75 13.46 -8.67
N GLU A 73 1.48 14.56 -8.85
CA GLU A 73 0.85 15.88 -8.86
C GLU A 73 -0.25 15.82 -9.91
N ASN A 74 -1.50 16.06 -9.49
CA ASN A 74 -2.57 16.28 -10.43
C ASN A 74 -2.15 17.49 -11.27
N ILE A 75 -1.56 17.25 -12.43
CA ILE A 75 -1.79 18.12 -13.57
C ILE A 75 -3.30 18.02 -13.72
N LEU A 76 -4.01 19.01 -13.18
CA LEU A 76 -5.44 19.16 -13.35
C LEU A 76 -5.66 19.25 -14.86
N GLU A 77 -5.85 18.11 -15.50
CA GLU A 77 -6.33 18.07 -16.86
C GLU A 77 -7.71 18.72 -16.80
N PRO A 78 -7.91 19.85 -17.50
CA PRO A 78 -9.17 20.56 -17.41
C PRO A 78 -10.30 19.60 -17.72
N SER A 79 -11.29 19.54 -16.81
CA SER A 79 -12.49 18.74 -17.02
C SER A 79 -13.05 19.01 -18.42
N GLY A 80 -13.60 17.97 -19.07
CA GLY A 80 -14.06 18.04 -20.47
C GLY A 80 -15.02 19.20 -20.78
N PHE A 81 -15.59 19.83 -19.75
CA PHE A 81 -16.34 21.08 -19.80
C PHE A 81 -15.56 22.27 -20.40
N LEU A 82 -14.25 22.39 -20.11
CA LEU A 82 -13.41 23.50 -20.59
C LEU A 82 -12.78 23.25 -21.96
N ARG A 83 -12.88 22.03 -22.51
CA ARG A 83 -12.28 21.65 -23.80
C ARG A 83 -12.90 22.42 -24.98
N ASN A 84 -14.14 22.89 -24.84
CA ASN A 84 -14.91 23.53 -25.91
C ASN A 84 -15.09 25.06 -25.77
N ILE A 85 -14.51 25.72 -24.77
CA ILE A 85 -14.64 27.20 -24.65
C ILE A 85 -13.88 27.93 -25.77
N LYS A 86 -12.84 27.32 -26.36
CA LYS A 86 -12.14 27.89 -27.53
C LYS A 86 -13.00 27.95 -28.79
N GLU A 87 -14.06 27.16 -28.90
CA GLU A 87 -15.01 27.23 -30.02
C GLU A 87 -16.13 28.27 -29.78
N LEU A 88 -16.33 28.70 -28.53
CA LEU A 88 -17.39 29.64 -28.16
C LEU A 88 -17.01 31.13 -28.31
N LEU A 89 -15.73 31.42 -28.59
CA LEU A 89 -15.19 32.77 -28.79
C LEU A 89 -14.78 33.03 -30.26
N ARG A 90 -15.36 32.28 -31.20
CA ARG A 90 -15.25 32.52 -32.65
C ARG A 90 -16.54 33.08 -33.22
#